data_AF-A0A381YE57-F1
#
_entry.id   AF-A0A381YE57-F1
#
_cell.length_a   1.000
_cell.length_b   1.000
_cell.length_c   1.000
_cell.angle_alpha   90.00
_cell.angle_beta   90.00
_cell.angle_gamma   90.00
#
_symmetry.space_group_name_H-M   'P 1'
#
loop_
_entity.id
_entity.type
_entity.pdbx_description
1 polymer ?
#
loop_
_entity_poly.entity_id
_entity_poly.type
_entity_poly.pdbx_seq_one_letter_code
_entity_poly.pdbx_strand_id
1 'polypeptide(L)'
;MDRIESLIKELTLEEAVSIVSGSDGWHSTGVERLSIPRLKMTDGPNGARGDGISGKSSACFPCGIALGSIWDLEIIYSIGKAIGKEAKSKDADVLLGPTINIHRHPLGGRHFECYSEDPLLTGKIASSFVKGVQSERVAACLKHFAGNDTEFKRHEISSNIKARVLREIYLLPFEMGVKLGGALVVMSAYNKLNNIFCSSHEELLNNILKEEWSFPGYVVSDWGASLQTIENANGGLDLEMPGPAKTWGTKLLDAIHKGKVQEQKVFEKVRRILKIAEFSGRLDSPNEKPEQSNDLENDRKLIRQAAGESIVLLKNNNLLPLDKKQIKKIALIGPNIEKGQFIGGGSATVKAHYVIHPKDALKEYLGDGVELKCSEGCHIYKYLPSIDKRKLKDPVNGTQGFQVEFFEGDDLGGKVLKSETLTGGKFWALSGFGVGVASKFEPPSLSVRFSSYFRPDISGEYLFELISIG
;
A
#
# COMPACT_ATOMS: atom_id res chain seq x y z
N MET A 1 4.34 -36.82 -10.47
CA MET A 1 4.00 -35.70 -11.36
C MET A 1 3.95 -34.46 -10.49
N ASP A 2 4.51 -33.34 -10.93
CA ASP A 2 4.47 -32.07 -10.19
C ASP A 2 2.99 -31.71 -9.89
N ARG A 3 2.68 -31.35 -8.63
CA ARG A 3 1.32 -31.06 -8.14
C ARG A 3 0.68 -29.94 -8.98
N ILE A 4 1.47 -28.92 -9.31
CA ILE A 4 1.01 -27.77 -10.09
C ILE A 4 0.62 -28.21 -11.51
N GLU A 5 1.42 -29.06 -12.14
CA GLU A 5 1.09 -29.59 -13.47
C GLU A 5 -0.16 -30.46 -13.48
N SER A 6 -0.41 -31.20 -12.38
CA SER A 6 -1.65 -31.98 -12.24
C SER A 6 -2.87 -31.06 -12.18
N LEU A 7 -2.81 -30.01 -11.36
CA LEU A 7 -3.89 -29.03 -11.24
C LEU A 7 -4.16 -28.31 -12.57
N ILE A 8 -3.10 -27.91 -13.28
CA ILE A 8 -3.21 -27.23 -14.57
C ILE A 8 -3.91 -28.09 -15.63
N LYS A 9 -3.64 -29.40 -15.64
CA LYS A 9 -4.28 -30.34 -16.58
C LYS A 9 -5.78 -30.52 -16.33
N GLU A 10 -6.25 -30.26 -15.11
CA GLU A 10 -7.67 -30.41 -14.74
C GLU A 10 -8.47 -29.11 -14.82
N LEU A 11 -7.79 -27.96 -15.01
CA LEU A 11 -8.41 -26.66 -15.17
C LEU A 11 -9.09 -26.54 -16.54
N THR A 12 -10.30 -25.99 -16.56
CA THR A 12 -10.86 -25.44 -17.80
C THR A 12 -10.21 -24.11 -18.15
N LEU A 13 -10.40 -23.65 -19.38
CA LEU A 13 -9.92 -22.34 -19.80
C LEU A 13 -10.56 -21.20 -18.99
N GLU A 14 -11.85 -21.29 -18.66
CA GLU A 14 -12.57 -20.33 -17.84
C GLU A 14 -12.03 -20.29 -16.41
N GLU A 15 -11.75 -21.45 -15.81
CA GLU A 15 -11.11 -21.55 -14.50
C GLU A 15 -9.68 -20.96 -14.53
N ALA A 16 -8.92 -21.18 -15.60
CA ALA A 16 -7.59 -20.58 -15.76
C ALA A 16 -7.66 -19.05 -15.92
N VAL A 17 -8.62 -18.54 -16.70
CA VAL A 17 -8.85 -17.09 -16.85
C VAL A 17 -9.33 -16.44 -15.55
N SER A 18 -10.11 -17.15 -14.74
CA SER A 18 -10.56 -16.62 -13.46
C SER A 18 -9.38 -16.44 -12.50
N ILE A 19 -8.46 -17.40 -12.40
CA ILE A 19 -7.28 -17.33 -11.50
C ILE A 19 -6.40 -16.10 -11.79
N VAL A 20 -6.23 -15.74 -13.07
CA VAL A 20 -5.43 -14.55 -13.48
C VAL A 20 -6.20 -13.22 -13.35
N SER A 21 -7.43 -13.26 -12.85
CA SER A 21 -8.32 -12.11 -12.68
C SER A 21 -8.62 -11.92 -11.20
N GLY A 22 -8.34 -10.73 -10.65
CA GLY A 22 -8.65 -10.42 -9.24
C GLY A 22 -10.14 -10.59 -8.92
N SER A 23 -10.45 -11.15 -7.76
CA SER A 23 -11.84 -11.36 -7.31
C SER A 23 -12.37 -10.17 -6.50
N ASP A 24 -11.51 -9.52 -5.72
CA ASP A 24 -11.84 -8.33 -4.93
C ASP A 24 -10.61 -7.43 -4.76
N GLY A 25 -10.68 -6.48 -3.82
CA GLY A 25 -9.63 -5.51 -3.56
C GLY A 25 -8.27 -6.11 -3.17
N TRP A 26 -8.18 -7.37 -2.70
CA TRP A 26 -6.95 -7.92 -2.11
C TRP A 26 -6.62 -9.34 -2.52
N HIS A 27 -7.44 -9.98 -3.34
CA HIS A 27 -7.25 -11.40 -3.66
C HIS A 27 -7.31 -11.73 -5.14
N SER A 28 -6.55 -12.75 -5.51
CA SER A 28 -6.81 -13.51 -6.74
C SER A 28 -8.10 -14.33 -6.62
N THR A 29 -8.52 -14.92 -7.73
CA THR A 29 -9.62 -15.90 -7.74
C THR A 29 -9.08 -17.32 -7.54
N GLY A 30 -9.86 -18.18 -6.87
CA GLY A 30 -9.57 -19.60 -6.65
C GLY A 30 -10.56 -20.49 -7.38
N VAL A 31 -10.35 -21.81 -7.34
CA VAL A 31 -11.19 -22.83 -7.98
C VAL A 31 -11.51 -23.92 -6.98
N GLU A 32 -12.71 -23.87 -6.40
CA GLU A 32 -13.13 -24.72 -5.27
C GLU A 32 -13.13 -26.22 -5.62
N ARG A 33 -13.63 -26.59 -6.82
CA ARG A 33 -13.67 -27.99 -7.29
C ARG A 33 -12.29 -28.65 -7.29
N LEU A 34 -11.24 -27.89 -7.55
CA LEU A 34 -9.85 -28.35 -7.58
C LEU A 34 -9.09 -28.03 -6.30
N SER A 35 -9.78 -27.49 -5.28
CA SER A 35 -9.17 -27.00 -4.04
C SER A 35 -8.03 -26.00 -4.29
N ILE A 36 -8.13 -25.20 -5.37
CA ILE A 36 -7.19 -24.11 -5.64
C ILE A 36 -7.65 -22.90 -4.82
N PRO A 37 -6.87 -22.46 -3.83
CA PRO A 37 -7.22 -21.34 -2.98
C PRO A 37 -7.05 -20.00 -3.70
N ARG A 38 -7.65 -18.98 -3.13
CA ARG A 38 -7.33 -17.59 -3.44
C ARG A 38 -6.02 -17.20 -2.77
N LEU A 39 -5.19 -16.41 -3.43
CA LEU A 39 -4.05 -15.75 -2.79
C LEU A 39 -4.50 -14.42 -2.22
N LYS A 40 -4.08 -14.13 -0.98
CA LYS A 40 -4.27 -12.83 -0.35
C LYS A 40 -3.03 -11.96 -0.47
N MET A 41 -3.25 -10.70 -0.82
CA MET A 41 -2.22 -9.67 -0.93
C MET A 41 -2.45 -8.61 0.14
N THR A 42 -1.35 -8.02 0.61
CA THR A 42 -1.45 -6.87 1.50
C THR A 42 -0.37 -5.85 1.20
N ASP A 43 -0.75 -4.58 1.21
CA ASP A 43 0.24 -3.51 1.37
C ASP A 43 0.89 -3.59 2.76
N GLY A 44 2.11 -3.12 2.96
CA GLY A 44 2.99 -2.46 2.02
C GLY A 44 4.40 -2.30 2.59
N PRO A 45 5.22 -1.37 2.10
CA PRO A 45 6.68 -1.46 2.24
C PRO A 45 7.23 -1.23 3.65
N ASN A 46 6.43 -0.72 4.61
CA ASN A 46 6.86 -0.42 5.97
C ASN A 46 5.93 -0.99 7.06
N GLY A 47 5.15 -2.03 6.72
CA GLY A 47 4.20 -2.71 7.62
C GLY A 47 3.13 -3.45 6.82
N ALA A 48 2.33 -4.31 7.46
CA ALA A 48 1.27 -5.05 6.75
C ALA A 48 -0.12 -4.51 7.13
N ARG A 49 -0.79 -3.81 6.21
CA ARG A 49 -2.11 -3.19 6.45
C ARG A 49 -3.22 -4.21 6.63
N GLY A 50 -3.13 -5.37 5.99
CA GLY A 50 -4.22 -6.32 5.81
C GLY A 50 -5.17 -5.93 4.67
N ASP A 51 -6.42 -6.36 4.79
CA ASP A 51 -7.55 -6.14 3.88
C ASP A 51 -8.13 -4.70 3.93
N GLY A 52 -7.62 -3.86 4.84
CA GLY A 52 -8.08 -2.48 5.03
C GLY A 52 -9.47 -2.32 5.65
N ILE A 53 -10.19 -3.41 5.95
CA ILE A 53 -11.54 -3.40 6.53
C ILE A 53 -11.58 -4.02 7.93
N SER A 54 -10.64 -4.91 8.27
CA SER A 54 -10.54 -5.58 9.56
C SER A 54 -10.31 -4.62 10.74
N GLY A 55 -9.75 -3.44 10.44
CA GLY A 55 -9.37 -2.44 11.44
C GLY A 55 -8.23 -2.87 12.36
N LYS A 56 -7.54 -3.98 12.05
CA LYS A 56 -6.39 -4.46 12.83
C LYS A 56 -5.20 -3.52 12.66
N SER A 57 -4.40 -3.45 13.71
CA SER A 57 -3.18 -2.65 13.74
C SER A 57 -1.96 -3.47 13.30
N SER A 58 -0.89 -2.80 12.93
CA SER A 58 0.37 -3.40 12.47
C SER A 58 1.58 -2.65 13.02
N ALA A 59 2.72 -3.34 13.05
CA ALA A 59 4.02 -2.74 13.26
C ALA A 59 4.32 -1.73 12.13
N CYS A 60 4.59 -0.47 12.50
CA CYS A 60 4.85 0.62 11.57
C CYS A 60 6.35 0.96 11.60
N PHE A 61 7.10 0.47 10.61
CA PHE A 61 8.53 0.74 10.48
C PHE A 61 8.79 2.11 9.85
N PRO A 62 10.00 2.67 10.03
CA PRO A 62 10.41 3.88 9.33
C PRO A 62 10.18 3.78 7.81
N CYS A 63 9.87 4.90 7.18
CA CYS A 63 9.62 4.94 5.74
C CYS A 63 10.88 4.64 4.92
N GLY A 64 10.72 4.33 3.63
CA GLY A 64 11.80 3.91 2.74
C GLY A 64 13.01 4.84 2.78
N ILE A 65 12.83 6.15 2.69
CA ILE A 65 13.95 7.10 2.67
C ILE A 65 14.74 7.10 3.99
N ALA A 66 14.05 6.87 5.11
CA ALA A 66 14.69 6.73 6.42
C ALA A 66 15.51 5.42 6.47
N LEU A 67 14.94 4.31 6.02
CA LEU A 67 15.65 3.02 5.93
C LEU A 67 16.86 3.09 4.98
N GLY A 68 16.73 3.82 3.87
CA GLY A 68 17.82 4.12 2.93
C GLY A 68 19.00 4.84 3.57
N SER A 69 18.75 5.59 4.66
CA SER A 69 19.75 6.37 5.36
C SER A 69 20.50 5.58 6.45
N ILE A 70 20.10 4.34 6.75
CA ILE A 70 20.73 3.52 7.81
C ILE A 70 22.07 2.92 7.34
N TRP A 71 22.19 2.55 6.06
CA TRP A 71 23.38 1.87 5.50
C TRP A 71 23.76 0.54 6.19
N ASP A 72 22.80 -0.14 6.82
CA ASP A 72 22.97 -1.45 7.45
C ASP A 72 22.01 -2.49 6.84
N LEU A 73 22.55 -3.45 6.09
CA LEU A 73 21.73 -4.47 5.43
C LEU A 73 21.18 -5.53 6.37
N GLU A 74 21.78 -5.78 7.54
CA GLU A 74 21.31 -6.75 8.53
C GLU A 74 20.07 -6.23 9.26
N ILE A 75 20.03 -4.92 9.52
CA ILE A 75 18.83 -4.25 10.03
C ILE A 75 17.72 -4.31 8.98
N ILE A 76 18.03 -4.05 7.70
CA ILE A 76 17.04 -4.17 6.62
C ILE A 76 16.49 -5.60 6.50
N TYR A 77 17.34 -6.62 6.60
CA TYR A 77 16.89 -8.02 6.61
C TYR A 77 15.96 -8.29 7.79
N SER A 78 16.34 -7.83 8.99
CA SER A 78 15.55 -8.00 10.21
C SER A 78 14.19 -7.31 10.11
N ILE A 79 14.13 -6.12 9.52
CA ILE A 79 12.88 -5.39 9.24
C ILE A 79 12.03 -6.16 8.24
N GLY A 80 12.62 -6.61 7.12
CA GLY A 80 11.90 -7.43 6.14
C GLY A 80 11.30 -8.69 6.79
N LYS A 81 12.04 -9.36 7.66
CA LYS A 81 11.57 -10.52 8.42
C LYS A 81 10.41 -10.17 9.36
N ALA A 82 10.52 -9.06 10.10
CA ALA A 82 9.43 -8.61 10.97
C ALA A 82 8.16 -8.27 10.17
N ILE A 83 8.28 -7.58 9.04
CA ILE A 83 7.15 -7.26 8.16
C ILE A 83 6.57 -8.54 7.52
N GLY A 84 7.39 -9.54 7.19
CA GLY A 84 6.92 -10.86 6.74
C GLY A 84 6.07 -11.58 7.80
N LYS A 85 6.43 -11.46 9.09
CA LYS A 85 5.59 -11.97 10.19
C LYS A 85 4.29 -11.18 10.33
N GLU A 86 4.35 -9.86 10.19
CA GLU A 86 3.16 -9.01 10.17
C GLU A 86 2.21 -9.41 9.03
N ALA A 87 2.72 -9.66 7.83
CA ALA A 87 1.92 -10.15 6.71
C ALA A 87 1.25 -11.50 7.02
N LYS A 88 1.96 -12.44 7.66
CA LYS A 88 1.36 -13.68 8.17
C LYS A 88 0.29 -13.44 9.24
N SER A 89 0.43 -12.41 10.08
CA SER A 89 -0.64 -12.04 11.03
C SER A 89 -1.92 -11.55 10.34
N LYS A 90 -1.81 -11.10 9.08
CA LYS A 90 -2.95 -10.74 8.21
C LYS A 90 -3.40 -11.90 7.31
N ASP A 91 -2.81 -13.08 7.50
CA ASP A 91 -2.97 -14.25 6.64
C ASP A 91 -2.72 -13.95 5.15
N ALA A 92 -1.78 -13.05 4.85
CA ALA A 92 -1.42 -12.67 3.49
C ALA A 92 -0.30 -13.56 2.92
N ASP A 93 -0.43 -13.92 1.66
CA ASP A 93 0.54 -14.72 0.89
C ASP A 93 1.59 -13.84 0.21
N VAL A 94 1.22 -12.61 -0.12
CA VAL A 94 2.07 -11.64 -0.83
C VAL A 94 2.08 -10.31 -0.11
N LEU A 95 3.28 -9.81 0.20
CA LEU A 95 3.50 -8.46 0.66
C LEU A 95 3.81 -7.56 -0.54
N LEU A 96 3.00 -6.52 -0.75
CA LEU A 96 3.17 -5.52 -1.80
C LEU A 96 4.29 -4.53 -1.43
N GLY A 97 5.52 -5.02 -1.36
CA GLY A 97 6.72 -4.24 -1.09
C GLY A 97 7.99 -5.09 -1.23
N PRO A 98 9.16 -4.46 -1.36
CA PRO A 98 9.41 -3.03 -1.13
C PRO A 98 9.13 -2.14 -2.35
N THR A 99 9.05 -0.83 -2.11
CA THR A 99 8.95 0.19 -3.16
C THR A 99 10.33 0.74 -3.50
N ILE A 100 10.74 0.60 -4.77
CA ILE A 100 12.13 0.77 -5.21
C ILE A 100 12.26 1.65 -6.46
N ASN A 101 11.30 2.55 -6.68
CA ASN A 101 11.42 3.62 -7.68
C ASN A 101 12.55 4.60 -7.29
N ILE A 102 13.07 5.35 -8.27
CA ILE A 102 14.27 6.18 -8.08
C ILE A 102 13.88 7.63 -7.84
N HIS A 103 14.57 8.28 -6.90
CA HIS A 103 14.39 9.70 -6.63
C HIS A 103 14.97 10.59 -7.74
N ARG A 104 14.31 10.64 -8.90
CA ARG A 104 14.77 11.48 -10.03
C ARG A 104 14.65 12.98 -9.73
N HIS A 105 13.61 13.39 -9.02
CA HIS A 105 13.30 14.79 -8.73
C HIS A 105 12.70 14.94 -7.33
N PRO A 106 13.11 15.91 -6.49
CA PRO A 106 12.73 15.96 -5.07
C PRO A 106 11.22 16.07 -4.78
N LEU A 107 10.41 16.43 -5.77
CA LEU A 107 8.95 16.62 -5.64
C LEU A 107 8.12 15.33 -5.87
N GLY A 108 8.75 14.16 -5.98
CA GLY A 108 8.03 12.90 -6.17
C GLY A 108 7.14 12.57 -4.96
N GLY A 109 5.83 12.46 -5.17
CA GLY A 109 4.83 12.30 -4.10
C GLY A 109 4.97 11.03 -3.26
N ARG A 110 5.68 10.01 -3.77
CA ARG A 110 5.96 8.73 -3.08
C ARG A 110 7.44 8.51 -2.78
N HIS A 111 8.28 9.53 -2.88
CA HIS A 111 9.71 9.39 -2.55
C HIS A 111 9.94 8.97 -1.09
N PHE A 112 9.08 9.38 -0.15
CA PHE A 112 9.20 8.89 1.23
C PHE A 112 9.14 7.34 1.31
N GLU A 113 8.46 6.70 0.34
CA GLU A 113 8.24 5.25 0.27
C GLU A 113 9.43 4.51 -0.37
N CYS A 114 10.27 5.23 -1.14
CA CYS A 114 11.42 4.69 -1.86
C CYS A 114 12.72 4.92 -1.06
N TYR A 115 13.79 4.20 -1.39
CA TYR A 115 15.01 4.20 -0.58
C TYR A 115 15.99 5.34 -0.91
N SER A 116 16.36 5.52 -2.18
CA SER A 116 17.42 6.45 -2.58
C SER A 116 17.31 6.90 -4.04
N GLU A 117 18.09 7.91 -4.41
CA GLU A 117 18.42 8.22 -5.81
C GLU A 117 19.47 7.28 -6.39
N ASP A 118 20.29 6.64 -5.54
CA ASP A 118 21.34 5.72 -5.96
C ASP A 118 20.78 4.31 -6.23
N PRO A 119 20.94 3.77 -7.46
CA PRO A 119 20.36 2.48 -7.82
C PRO A 119 21.05 1.30 -7.15
N LEU A 120 22.35 1.41 -6.82
CA LEU A 120 23.09 0.33 -6.17
C LEU A 120 22.64 0.16 -4.71
N LEU A 121 22.54 1.25 -3.95
CA LEU A 121 22.02 1.27 -2.59
C LEU A 121 20.58 0.75 -2.57
N THR A 122 19.73 1.27 -3.46
CA THR A 122 18.33 0.82 -3.60
C THR A 122 18.26 -0.68 -3.87
N GLY A 123 19.05 -1.21 -4.80
CA GLY A 123 19.10 -2.64 -5.12
C GLY A 123 19.62 -3.52 -3.99
N LYS A 124 20.64 -3.08 -3.23
CA LYS A 124 21.15 -3.81 -2.05
C LYS A 124 20.11 -3.89 -0.95
N ILE A 125 19.46 -2.77 -0.64
CA ILE A 125 18.39 -2.72 0.37
C ILE A 125 17.21 -3.59 -0.06
N ALA A 126 16.75 -3.46 -1.31
CA ALA A 126 15.68 -4.27 -1.86
C ALA A 126 15.97 -5.77 -1.74
N SER A 127 17.19 -6.18 -2.09
CA SER A 127 17.62 -7.58 -2.01
C SER A 127 17.59 -8.10 -0.57
N SER A 128 18.05 -7.30 0.40
CA SER A 128 18.04 -7.68 1.82
C SER A 128 16.61 -7.76 2.39
N PHE A 129 15.77 -6.77 2.06
CA PHE A 129 14.37 -6.72 2.48
C PHE A 129 13.59 -7.93 1.94
N VAL A 130 13.73 -8.24 0.65
CA VAL A 130 13.10 -9.40 0.00
C VAL A 130 13.46 -10.70 0.71
N LYS A 131 14.75 -10.92 1.00
CA LYS A 131 15.21 -12.10 1.75
C LYS A 131 14.56 -12.19 3.13
N GLY A 132 14.47 -11.06 3.83
CA GLY A 132 13.81 -10.97 5.14
C GLY A 132 12.35 -11.42 5.07
N VAL A 133 11.56 -10.81 4.19
CA VAL A 133 10.13 -11.12 4.01
C VAL A 133 9.93 -12.58 3.63
N GLN A 134 10.69 -13.05 2.64
CA GLN A 134 10.53 -14.42 2.12
C GLN A 134 11.03 -15.51 3.08
N SER A 135 11.89 -15.18 4.04
CA SER A 135 12.27 -16.10 5.13
C SER A 135 11.05 -16.52 5.98
N GLU A 136 9.97 -15.75 5.91
CA GLU A 136 8.72 -16.01 6.60
C GLU A 136 7.67 -16.67 5.71
N ARG A 137 8.03 -17.18 4.52
CA ARG A 137 7.09 -17.79 3.53
C ARG A 137 5.97 -16.84 3.08
N VAL A 138 6.30 -15.56 2.95
CA VAL A 138 5.46 -14.55 2.30
C VAL A 138 6.21 -14.06 1.07
N ALA A 139 5.58 -14.03 -0.09
CA ALA A 139 6.24 -13.57 -1.32
C ALA A 139 6.40 -12.05 -1.28
N ALA A 140 7.61 -11.56 -1.51
CA ALA A 140 7.86 -10.13 -1.63
C ALA A 140 7.56 -9.65 -3.06
N CYS A 141 7.01 -8.45 -3.18
CA CYS A 141 6.61 -7.85 -4.44
C CYS A 141 7.37 -6.54 -4.69
N LEU A 142 8.36 -6.59 -5.58
CA LEU A 142 9.11 -5.39 -5.98
C LEU A 142 8.19 -4.45 -6.77
N LYS A 143 8.10 -3.18 -6.36
CA LYS A 143 7.23 -2.20 -7.04
C LYS A 143 7.87 -0.82 -7.20
N HIS A 144 7.53 -0.03 -8.22
CA HIS A 144 6.64 -0.32 -9.35
C HIS A 144 7.47 -0.32 -10.64
N PHE A 145 7.35 -1.39 -11.42
CA PHE A 145 8.19 -1.72 -12.56
C PHE A 145 7.60 -1.15 -13.88
N ALA A 146 8.16 -0.10 -14.50
CA ALA A 146 9.27 0.75 -14.06
C ALA A 146 9.04 2.23 -14.44
N GLY A 147 9.84 3.13 -13.84
CA GLY A 147 9.82 4.57 -14.14
C GLY A 147 8.61 5.34 -13.59
N ASN A 148 8.02 4.85 -12.49
CA ASN A 148 6.91 5.49 -11.78
C ASN A 148 7.42 6.51 -10.75
N ASP A 149 8.18 7.51 -11.20
CA ASP A 149 8.90 8.42 -10.30
C ASP A 149 8.13 9.73 -10.04
N THR A 150 6.87 9.82 -10.48
CA THR A 150 5.98 10.95 -10.22
C THR A 150 4.52 10.52 -10.16
N GLU A 151 3.76 11.12 -9.24
CA GLU A 151 2.33 10.88 -9.10
C GLU A 151 1.50 11.70 -10.10
N PHE A 152 2.11 12.69 -10.76
CA PHE A 152 1.42 13.57 -11.70
C PHE A 152 0.87 12.76 -12.88
N LYS A 153 -0.47 12.65 -12.94
CA LYS A 153 -1.19 11.90 -13.99
C LYS A 153 -0.59 10.50 -14.25
N ARG A 154 -0.22 9.79 -13.18
CA ARG A 154 0.50 8.50 -13.26
C ARG A 154 -0.18 7.43 -14.14
N HIS A 155 -1.49 7.54 -14.40
CA HIS A 155 -2.22 6.64 -15.31
C HIS A 155 -2.15 7.03 -16.81
N GLU A 156 -1.62 8.21 -17.14
CA GLU A 156 -1.62 8.76 -18.51
C GLU A 156 -0.20 8.99 -19.05
N ILE A 157 0.71 9.45 -18.19
CA ILE A 157 2.02 9.92 -18.61
C ILE A 157 2.92 8.79 -19.12
N SER A 158 3.88 9.17 -19.96
CA SER A 158 4.98 8.30 -20.37
C SER A 158 6.31 8.79 -19.82
N SER A 159 6.98 7.92 -19.08
CA SER A 159 8.40 8.04 -18.77
C SER A 159 9.20 7.59 -19.98
N ASN A 160 9.75 8.53 -20.74
CA ASN A 160 10.55 8.24 -21.93
C ASN A 160 12.04 8.23 -21.56
N ILE A 161 12.62 7.04 -21.46
CA ILE A 161 13.94 6.79 -20.87
C ILE A 161 14.83 6.06 -21.89
N LYS A 162 16.00 6.63 -22.16
CA LYS A 162 17.02 6.00 -23.05
C LYS A 162 17.48 4.67 -22.47
N ALA A 163 17.70 3.67 -23.32
CA ALA A 163 18.01 2.29 -22.93
C ALA A 163 19.14 2.18 -21.88
N ARG A 164 20.25 2.91 -22.05
CA ARG A 164 21.36 2.91 -21.08
C ARG A 164 20.91 3.37 -19.68
N VAL A 165 20.21 4.51 -19.61
CA VAL A 165 19.72 5.07 -18.33
C VAL A 165 18.67 4.14 -17.72
N LEU A 166 17.79 3.57 -18.54
CA LEU A 166 16.80 2.59 -18.10
C LEU A 166 17.48 1.41 -17.42
N ARG A 167 18.51 0.82 -18.04
CA ARG A 167 19.27 -0.31 -17.49
C ARG A 167 20.07 0.04 -16.24
N GLU A 168 20.89 1.10 -16.29
CA GLU A 168 21.84 1.43 -15.23
C GLU A 168 21.17 2.02 -13.97
N ILE A 169 20.02 2.71 -14.11
CA ILE A 169 19.38 3.44 -13.00
C ILE A 169 18.07 2.79 -12.58
N TYR A 170 17.14 2.59 -13.52
CA TYR A 170 15.77 2.24 -13.17
C TYR A 170 15.54 0.73 -13.04
N LEU A 171 16.24 -0.07 -13.83
CA LEU A 171 16.11 -1.52 -13.84
C LEU A 171 17.11 -2.21 -12.89
N LEU A 172 18.28 -1.60 -12.65
CA LEU A 172 19.30 -2.19 -11.78
C LEU A 172 18.78 -2.60 -10.38
N PRO A 173 17.97 -1.79 -9.65
CA PRO A 173 17.43 -2.23 -8.37
C PRO A 173 16.50 -3.44 -8.47
N PHE A 174 15.71 -3.53 -9.55
CA PHE A 174 14.83 -4.68 -9.81
C PHE A 174 15.63 -5.92 -10.19
N GLU A 175 16.65 -5.78 -11.05
CA GLU A 175 17.54 -6.88 -11.42
C GLU A 175 18.21 -7.46 -10.18
N MET A 176 18.72 -6.61 -9.29
CA MET A 176 19.30 -7.03 -8.01
C MET A 176 18.26 -7.71 -7.12
N GLY A 177 17.08 -7.11 -6.95
CA GLY A 177 15.99 -7.70 -6.17
C GLY A 177 15.55 -9.08 -6.67
N VAL A 178 15.56 -9.29 -7.98
CA VAL A 178 15.27 -10.59 -8.61
C VAL A 178 16.44 -11.56 -8.45
N LYS A 179 17.63 -11.22 -8.95
CA LYS A 179 18.77 -12.14 -9.02
C LYS A 179 19.46 -12.40 -7.68
N LEU A 180 19.57 -11.36 -6.84
CA LEU A 180 20.25 -11.45 -5.53
C LEU A 180 19.27 -11.62 -4.38
N GLY A 181 18.12 -10.94 -4.44
CA GLY A 181 17.06 -11.03 -3.45
C GLY A 181 16.19 -12.28 -3.60
N GLY A 182 16.00 -12.77 -4.83
CA GLY A 182 15.11 -13.88 -5.13
C GLY A 182 13.63 -13.50 -5.08
N ALA A 183 13.27 -12.25 -5.42
CA ALA A 183 11.89 -11.79 -5.38
C ALA A 183 10.97 -12.69 -6.20
N LEU A 184 9.75 -12.89 -5.70
CA LEU A 184 8.77 -13.82 -6.28
C LEU A 184 7.57 -13.13 -6.92
N VAL A 185 7.39 -11.83 -6.70
CA VAL A 185 6.36 -11.03 -7.36
C VAL A 185 6.97 -9.70 -7.82
N VAL A 186 6.52 -9.20 -8.96
CA VAL A 186 6.82 -7.84 -9.43
C VAL A 186 5.51 -7.14 -9.76
N MET A 187 5.37 -5.88 -9.34
CA MET A 187 4.20 -5.08 -9.68
C MET A 187 4.52 -4.16 -10.87
N SER A 188 3.77 -4.28 -11.97
CA SER A 188 3.89 -3.36 -13.10
C SER A 188 3.37 -1.98 -12.73
N ALA A 189 4.06 -0.92 -13.13
CA ALA A 189 3.68 0.45 -12.85
C ALA A 189 2.43 0.93 -13.59
N TYR A 190 1.83 2.02 -13.08
CA TYR A 190 0.71 2.72 -13.72
C TYR A 190 1.08 3.38 -15.06
N ASN A 191 2.27 4.00 -15.11
CA ASN A 191 2.67 4.85 -16.22
C ASN A 191 2.99 4.04 -17.49
N LYS A 192 3.09 4.76 -18.60
CA LYS A 192 3.76 4.26 -19.79
C LYS A 192 5.27 4.39 -19.64
N LEU A 193 6.00 3.44 -20.21
CA LEU A 193 7.44 3.50 -20.44
C LEU A 193 7.64 3.55 -21.95
N ASN A 194 8.29 4.59 -22.46
CA ASN A 194 8.52 4.76 -23.91
C ASN A 194 7.22 4.61 -24.75
N ASN A 195 6.11 5.17 -24.24
CA ASN A 195 4.76 5.21 -24.80
C ASN A 195 3.94 3.92 -24.74
N ILE A 196 4.45 2.85 -24.11
CA ILE A 196 3.70 1.60 -23.89
C ILE A 196 3.41 1.47 -22.39
N PHE A 197 2.17 1.12 -22.02
CA PHE A 197 1.85 0.88 -20.60
C PHE A 197 2.76 -0.20 -20.02
N CYS A 198 3.30 0.00 -18.82
CA CYS A 198 4.22 -0.98 -18.22
C CYS A 198 3.58 -2.37 -18.09
N SER A 199 2.26 -2.44 -17.84
CA SER A 199 1.47 -3.69 -17.79
C SER A 199 1.31 -4.39 -19.15
N SER A 200 1.58 -3.70 -20.27
CA SER A 200 1.52 -4.21 -21.64
C SER A 200 2.92 -4.37 -22.29
N HIS A 201 4.00 -4.05 -21.58
CA HIS A 201 5.31 -3.83 -22.22
C HIS A 201 6.09 -5.14 -22.38
N GLU A 202 5.92 -5.82 -23.52
CA GLU A 202 6.54 -7.13 -23.82
C GLU A 202 8.05 -7.19 -23.58
N GLU A 203 8.81 -6.22 -24.11
CA GLU A 203 10.26 -6.15 -23.88
C GLU A 203 10.61 -6.06 -22.38
N LEU A 204 9.81 -5.35 -21.58
CA LEU A 204 10.08 -5.13 -20.17
C LEU A 204 9.73 -6.37 -19.34
N LEU A 205 8.53 -6.94 -19.53
CA LEU A 205 8.02 -8.01 -18.67
C LEU A 205 8.39 -9.41 -19.16
N ASN A 206 8.41 -9.66 -20.47
CA ASN A 206 8.80 -10.97 -21.00
C ASN A 206 10.31 -11.02 -21.22
N ASN A 207 10.83 -10.19 -22.13
CA ASN A 207 12.21 -10.33 -22.63
C ASN A 207 13.24 -10.02 -21.52
N ILE A 208 13.07 -8.92 -20.79
CA ILE A 208 13.99 -8.55 -19.71
C ILE A 208 13.71 -9.35 -18.43
N LEU A 209 12.51 -9.20 -17.87
CA LEU A 209 12.22 -9.76 -16.55
C LEU A 209 12.16 -11.30 -16.56
N LYS A 210 11.35 -11.91 -17.43
CA LYS A 210 11.13 -13.36 -17.41
C LYS A 210 12.24 -14.14 -18.11
N GLU A 211 12.74 -13.66 -19.24
CA GLU A 211 13.75 -14.38 -20.03
C GLU A 211 15.16 -14.03 -19.57
N GLU A 212 15.61 -12.78 -19.75
CA GLU A 212 16.98 -12.35 -19.45
C GLU A 212 17.35 -12.51 -17.97
N TRP A 213 16.42 -12.20 -17.06
CA TRP A 213 16.66 -12.36 -15.61
C TRP A 213 16.16 -13.67 -15.05
N SER A 214 15.49 -14.50 -15.86
CA SER A 214 14.94 -15.80 -15.44
C SER A 214 14.01 -15.70 -14.23
N PHE A 215 13.18 -14.64 -14.16
CA PHE A 215 12.27 -14.41 -13.04
C PHE A 215 11.25 -15.56 -12.90
N PRO A 216 11.21 -16.28 -11.75
CA PRO A 216 10.38 -17.48 -11.59
C PRO A 216 8.93 -17.18 -11.17
N GLY A 217 8.69 -15.94 -10.72
CA GLY A 217 7.45 -15.49 -10.13
C GLY A 217 6.42 -14.99 -11.13
N TYR A 218 5.42 -14.23 -10.67
CA TYR A 218 4.41 -13.61 -11.52
C TYR A 218 4.43 -12.07 -11.44
N VAL A 219 3.91 -11.44 -12.49
CA VAL A 219 3.71 -9.99 -12.57
C VAL A 219 2.26 -9.65 -12.26
N VAL A 220 2.04 -8.82 -11.24
CA VAL A 220 0.72 -8.26 -10.89
C VAL A 220 0.61 -6.83 -11.39
N SER A 221 -0.58 -6.38 -11.77
CA SER A 221 -0.79 -4.97 -12.09
C SER A 221 -0.78 -4.15 -10.80
N ASP A 222 -0.29 -2.91 -10.86
CA ASP A 222 -0.75 -1.93 -9.86
C ASP A 222 -2.28 -1.78 -9.97
N TRP A 223 -2.93 -1.31 -8.89
CA TRP A 223 -4.38 -1.37 -8.74
C TRP A 223 -5.09 -0.50 -9.78
N GLY A 224 -5.67 -1.12 -10.81
CA GLY A 224 -6.30 -0.43 -11.94
C GLY A 224 -5.33 0.03 -13.03
N ALA A 225 -4.08 -0.47 -13.03
CA ALA A 225 -3.12 -0.24 -14.12
C ALA A 225 -3.34 -1.16 -15.33
N SER A 226 -4.18 -2.19 -15.19
CA SER A 226 -4.58 -3.04 -16.30
C SER A 226 -5.67 -2.33 -17.12
N LEU A 227 -5.26 -1.64 -18.20
CA LEU A 227 -6.18 -0.85 -19.04
C LEU A 227 -6.45 -1.49 -20.41
N GLN A 228 -5.75 -2.57 -20.76
CA GLN A 228 -5.82 -3.24 -22.05
C GLN A 228 -6.00 -4.75 -21.88
N THR A 229 -6.80 -5.39 -22.74
CA THR A 229 -7.05 -6.84 -22.64
C THR A 229 -5.95 -7.64 -23.33
N ILE A 230 -5.76 -7.45 -24.64
CA ILE A 230 -4.90 -8.29 -25.48
C ILE A 230 -3.44 -7.97 -25.22
N GLU A 231 -3.11 -6.68 -25.13
CA GLU A 231 -1.76 -6.18 -24.95
C GLU A 231 -1.21 -6.56 -23.58
N ASN A 232 -2.01 -6.53 -22.51
CA ASN A 232 -1.59 -7.03 -21.20
C ASN A 232 -1.33 -8.54 -21.22
N ALA A 233 -2.23 -9.30 -21.85
CA ALA A 233 -2.12 -10.75 -21.90
C ALA A 233 -0.87 -11.21 -22.66
N ASN A 234 -0.57 -10.55 -23.79
CA ASN A 234 0.61 -10.85 -24.60
C ASN A 234 1.89 -10.23 -24.04
N GLY A 235 1.80 -9.02 -23.48
CA GLY A 235 2.91 -8.21 -22.99
C GLY A 235 3.53 -8.65 -21.68
N GLY A 236 2.99 -9.68 -21.03
CA GLY A 236 3.63 -10.34 -19.90
C GLY A 236 3.02 -10.08 -18.53
N LEU A 237 1.89 -9.37 -18.42
CA LEU A 237 1.13 -9.32 -17.17
C LEU A 237 0.62 -10.72 -16.82
N ASP A 238 0.68 -11.16 -15.56
CA ASP A 238 0.19 -12.47 -15.15
C ASP A 238 -1.10 -12.39 -14.31
N LEU A 239 -1.34 -11.29 -13.58
CA LEU A 239 -2.53 -11.09 -12.75
C LEU A 239 -3.05 -9.64 -12.81
N GLU A 240 -4.33 -9.46 -13.18
CA GLU A 240 -5.03 -8.17 -13.08
C GLU A 240 -5.57 -7.95 -11.66
N MET A 241 -5.24 -6.81 -11.06
CA MET A 241 -5.78 -6.34 -9.78
C MET A 241 -6.28 -4.88 -9.88
N PRO A 242 -7.29 -4.48 -9.07
CA PRO A 242 -8.12 -5.32 -8.18
C PRO A 242 -9.23 -6.07 -8.93
N GLY A 243 -9.96 -6.88 -8.19
CA GLY A 243 -11.25 -7.41 -8.59
C GLY A 243 -12.46 -6.50 -8.26
N PRO A 244 -13.63 -6.75 -8.88
CA PRO A 244 -13.79 -7.65 -10.01
C PRO A 244 -13.03 -7.12 -11.24
N ALA A 245 -12.30 -8.00 -11.90
CA ALA A 245 -11.47 -7.67 -13.05
C ALA A 245 -12.28 -6.97 -14.15
N LYS A 246 -11.69 -5.94 -14.77
CA LYS A 246 -12.37 -5.08 -15.76
C LYS A 246 -11.92 -5.36 -17.19
N THR A 247 -10.67 -5.76 -17.36
CA THR A 247 -10.04 -5.97 -18.67
C THR A 247 -9.90 -7.43 -19.02
N TRP A 248 -9.79 -8.32 -18.04
CA TRP A 248 -9.82 -9.78 -18.18
C TRP A 248 -11.13 -10.36 -17.62
N GLY A 249 -11.20 -11.68 -17.48
CA GLY A 249 -12.47 -12.42 -17.43
C GLY A 249 -13.01 -12.67 -18.84
N THR A 250 -14.28 -12.33 -19.08
CA THR A 250 -14.98 -12.60 -20.35
C THR A 250 -14.26 -11.99 -21.56
N LYS A 251 -13.69 -10.79 -21.42
CA LYS A 251 -12.93 -10.13 -22.51
C LYS A 251 -11.67 -10.90 -22.90
N LEU A 252 -11.00 -11.53 -21.93
CA LEU A 252 -9.81 -12.33 -22.19
C LEU A 252 -10.19 -13.66 -22.86
N LEU A 253 -11.27 -14.31 -22.40
CA LEU A 253 -11.83 -15.50 -23.06
C LEU A 253 -12.16 -15.22 -24.54
N ASP A 254 -12.87 -14.12 -24.80
CA ASP A 254 -13.19 -13.69 -26.18
C ASP A 254 -11.93 -13.47 -27.03
N ALA A 255 -10.88 -12.89 -26.46
CA ALA A 255 -9.63 -12.67 -27.16
C ALA A 255 -8.93 -13.99 -27.51
N ILE A 256 -9.02 -15.00 -26.63
CA ILE A 256 -8.46 -16.34 -26.86
C ILE A 256 -9.25 -17.07 -27.94
N HIS A 257 -10.59 -17.09 -27.86
CA HIS A 257 -11.45 -17.70 -28.88
C HIS A 257 -11.27 -17.07 -30.26
N LYS A 258 -10.93 -15.76 -30.32
CA LYS A 258 -10.62 -15.04 -31.57
C LYS A 258 -9.16 -15.23 -32.03
N GLY A 259 -8.36 -16.05 -31.35
CA GLY A 259 -6.96 -16.31 -31.69
C GLY A 259 -6.01 -15.13 -31.45
N LYS A 260 -6.43 -14.10 -30.72
CA LYS A 260 -5.61 -12.91 -30.42
C LYS A 260 -4.67 -13.11 -29.24
N VAL A 261 -4.97 -14.09 -28.38
CA VAL A 261 -4.14 -14.54 -27.27
C VAL A 261 -4.08 -16.06 -27.33
N GLN A 262 -2.87 -16.62 -27.25
CA GLN A 262 -2.73 -18.08 -27.22
C GLN A 262 -3.15 -18.61 -25.85
N GLU A 263 -3.96 -19.65 -25.84
CA GLU A 263 -4.45 -20.32 -24.63
C GLU A 263 -3.32 -20.72 -23.68
N GLN A 264 -2.24 -21.31 -24.21
CA GLN A 264 -1.08 -21.72 -23.43
C GLN A 264 -0.49 -20.56 -22.58
N LYS A 265 -0.52 -19.32 -23.09
CA LYS A 265 0.00 -18.17 -22.33
C LYS A 265 -0.76 -17.95 -21.03
N VAL A 266 -2.05 -18.28 -20.97
CA VAL A 266 -2.87 -18.14 -19.74
C VAL A 266 -2.45 -19.20 -18.73
N PHE A 267 -2.30 -20.45 -19.15
CA PHE A 267 -1.84 -21.53 -18.28
C PHE A 267 -0.42 -21.29 -17.73
N GLU A 268 0.48 -20.67 -18.50
CA GLU A 268 1.79 -20.23 -17.98
C GLU A 268 1.66 -19.17 -16.87
N LYS A 269 0.69 -18.25 -16.96
CA LYS A 269 0.42 -17.27 -15.90
C LYS A 269 -0.09 -17.97 -14.65
N VAL A 270 -1.06 -18.89 -14.81
CA VAL A 270 -1.60 -19.71 -13.71
C VAL A 270 -0.50 -20.50 -13.03
N ARG A 271 0.41 -21.12 -13.77
CA ARG A 271 1.56 -21.85 -13.21
C ARG A 271 2.39 -20.98 -12.27
N ARG A 272 2.71 -19.76 -12.66
CA ARG A 272 3.48 -18.82 -11.81
C ARG A 272 2.71 -18.46 -10.55
N ILE A 273 1.40 -18.23 -10.64
CA ILE A 273 0.53 -17.94 -9.48
C ILE A 273 0.49 -19.14 -8.52
N LEU A 274 0.29 -20.36 -9.04
CA LEU A 274 0.24 -21.58 -8.23
C LEU A 274 1.58 -21.89 -7.56
N LYS A 275 2.72 -21.57 -8.18
CA LYS A 275 4.05 -21.65 -7.53
C LYS A 275 4.13 -20.76 -6.29
N ILE A 276 3.49 -19.59 -6.30
CA ILE A 276 3.46 -18.72 -5.13
C ILE A 276 2.52 -19.25 -4.05
N ALA A 277 1.38 -19.82 -4.44
CA ALA A 277 0.50 -20.53 -3.52
C ALA A 277 1.17 -21.75 -2.86
N GLU A 278 2.03 -22.46 -3.59
CA GLU A 278 2.84 -23.53 -3.02
C GLU A 278 3.91 -22.97 -2.07
N PHE A 279 4.64 -21.93 -2.48
CA PHE A 279 5.68 -21.30 -1.68
C PHE A 279 5.16 -20.77 -0.33
N SER A 280 4.00 -20.11 -0.32
CA SER A 280 3.39 -19.60 0.93
C SER A 280 2.76 -20.71 1.78
N GLY A 281 2.64 -21.93 1.25
CA GLY A 281 1.91 -23.04 1.88
C GLY A 281 0.39 -22.92 1.77
N ARG A 282 -0.13 -21.95 0.99
CA ARG A 282 -1.57 -21.73 0.79
C ARG A 282 -2.25 -22.92 0.15
N LEU A 283 -1.57 -23.63 -0.75
CA LEU A 283 -2.10 -24.88 -1.31
C LEU A 283 -2.32 -25.97 -0.25
N ASP A 284 -1.59 -25.95 0.87
CA ASP A 284 -1.74 -26.91 1.96
C ASP A 284 -2.73 -26.44 3.02
N SER A 285 -2.95 -25.12 3.12
CA SER A 285 -3.85 -24.47 4.07
C SER A 285 -4.75 -23.45 3.36
N PRO A 286 -5.75 -23.92 2.59
CA PRO A 286 -6.50 -23.07 1.65
C PRO A 286 -7.45 -22.07 2.33
N ASN A 287 -7.82 -22.32 3.59
CA ASN A 287 -8.75 -21.46 4.32
C ASN A 287 -8.04 -20.25 4.92
N GLU A 288 -8.62 -19.07 4.69
CA GLU A 288 -8.12 -17.83 5.27
C GLU A 288 -8.41 -17.74 6.77
N LYS A 289 -7.42 -17.28 7.55
CA LYS A 289 -7.54 -17.05 8.99
C LYS A 289 -7.88 -15.59 9.30
N PRO A 290 -8.61 -15.30 10.38
CA PRO A 290 -8.89 -13.93 10.79
C PRO A 290 -7.60 -13.14 11.05
N GLU A 291 -7.55 -11.88 10.58
CA GLU A 291 -6.43 -10.99 10.81
C GLU A 291 -6.23 -10.66 12.30
N GLN A 292 -4.97 -10.51 12.72
CA GLN A 292 -4.58 -10.28 14.11
C GLN A 292 -3.74 -9.01 14.27
N SER A 293 -3.74 -8.43 15.47
CA SER A 293 -2.80 -7.36 15.85
C SER A 293 -1.71 -7.95 16.74
N ASN A 294 -0.50 -8.11 16.23
CA ASN A 294 0.59 -8.74 16.96
C ASN A 294 1.64 -7.73 17.41
N ASP A 295 1.41 -7.11 18.56
CA ASP A 295 2.30 -6.06 19.09
C ASP A 295 3.48 -6.65 19.88
N LEU A 296 4.49 -7.14 19.15
CA LEU A 296 5.64 -7.87 19.69
C LEU A 296 6.75 -6.95 20.25
N GLU A 297 7.29 -7.28 21.42
CA GLU A 297 8.36 -6.50 22.07
C GLU A 297 9.62 -6.36 21.20
N ASN A 298 10.03 -7.44 20.53
CA ASN A 298 11.21 -7.43 19.66
C ASN A 298 11.01 -6.48 18.46
N ASP A 299 9.81 -6.42 17.90
CA ASP A 299 9.52 -5.53 16.77
C ASP A 299 9.51 -4.07 17.24
N ARG A 300 9.00 -3.77 18.45
CA ARG A 300 9.11 -2.43 19.05
C ARG A 300 10.56 -1.99 19.23
N LYS A 301 11.43 -2.88 19.70
CA LYS A 301 12.88 -2.60 19.85
C LYS A 301 13.52 -2.34 18.50
N LEU A 302 13.21 -3.16 17.50
CA LEU A 302 13.73 -3.00 16.14
C LEU A 302 13.25 -1.70 15.49
N ILE A 303 11.96 -1.35 15.62
CA ILE A 303 11.41 -0.07 15.15
C ILE A 303 12.15 1.11 15.80
N ARG A 304 12.34 1.07 17.13
CA ARG A 304 13.05 2.12 17.86
C ARG A 304 14.51 2.23 17.41
N GLN A 305 15.20 1.11 17.21
CA GLN A 305 16.57 1.08 16.72
C GLN A 305 16.66 1.68 15.31
N ALA A 306 15.86 1.17 14.36
CA ALA A 306 15.86 1.66 12.98
C ALA A 306 15.47 3.14 12.89
N ALA A 307 14.52 3.60 13.71
CA ALA A 307 14.16 5.01 13.79
C ALA A 307 15.32 5.87 14.33
N GLY A 308 16.07 5.37 15.32
CA GLY A 308 17.25 6.07 15.85
C GLY A 308 18.40 6.14 14.85
N GLU A 309 18.70 5.03 14.17
CA GLU A 309 19.80 4.93 13.21
C GLU A 309 19.52 5.59 11.85
N SER A 310 18.24 5.83 11.52
CA SER A 310 17.86 6.56 10.29
C SER A 310 17.91 8.08 10.44
N ILE A 311 18.10 8.63 11.64
CA ILE A 311 18.23 10.08 11.86
C ILE A 311 19.61 10.54 11.38
N VAL A 312 19.64 11.40 10.36
CA VAL A 312 20.86 12.01 9.83
C VAL A 312 21.12 13.36 10.50
N LEU A 313 22.23 13.47 11.24
CA LEU A 313 22.68 14.74 11.82
C LEU A 313 23.32 15.63 10.74
N LEU A 314 22.56 16.57 10.19
CA LEU A 314 23.03 17.45 9.11
C LEU A 314 23.97 18.57 9.58
N LYS A 315 23.74 19.10 10.78
CA LYS A 315 24.52 20.21 11.34
C LYS A 315 24.57 20.12 12.86
N ASN A 316 25.77 20.28 13.42
CA ASN A 316 25.98 20.37 14.87
C ASN A 316 27.12 21.33 15.20
N ASN A 317 26.79 22.48 15.77
CA ASN A 317 27.79 23.47 16.22
C ASN A 317 28.15 23.24 17.70
N ASN A 318 28.54 22.00 18.05
CA ASN A 318 28.79 21.56 19.43
C ASN A 318 27.60 21.72 20.40
N LEU A 319 26.37 21.72 19.88
CA LEU A 319 25.15 21.79 20.70
C LEU A 319 24.71 20.40 21.17
N LEU A 320 24.84 19.39 20.30
CA LEU A 320 24.45 18.01 20.59
C LEU A 320 25.68 17.15 20.94
N PRO A 321 25.52 16.15 21.83
CA PRO A 321 24.29 15.80 22.56
C PRO A 321 23.98 16.80 23.69
N LEU A 322 22.69 16.91 24.02
CA LEU A 322 22.25 17.77 25.13
C LEU A 322 22.72 17.21 26.48
N ASP A 323 23.31 18.04 27.33
CA ASP A 323 23.64 17.67 28.70
C ASP A 323 22.41 17.78 29.61
N LYS A 324 21.76 16.65 29.85
CA LYS A 324 20.59 16.53 30.72
C LYS A 324 20.79 17.16 32.11
N LYS A 325 22.01 17.13 32.66
CA LYS A 325 22.29 17.68 34.01
C LYS A 325 22.20 19.20 34.06
N GLN A 326 22.38 19.87 32.93
CA GLN A 326 22.35 21.33 32.84
C GLN A 326 20.98 21.87 32.44
N ILE A 327 20.06 20.99 32.04
CA ILE A 327 18.74 21.37 31.56
C ILE A 327 17.76 21.31 32.73
N LYS A 328 17.18 22.46 33.08
CA LYS A 328 16.03 22.56 33.99
C LYS A 328 14.71 22.82 33.26
N LYS A 329 14.81 23.38 32.05
CA LYS A 329 13.66 23.83 31.26
C LYS A 329 13.98 23.82 29.78
N ILE A 330 13.04 23.36 28.96
CA ILE A 330 13.14 23.39 27.49
C ILE A 330 11.86 23.99 26.91
N ALA A 331 12.00 24.88 25.94
CA ALA A 331 10.92 25.29 25.06
C ALA A 331 10.94 24.43 23.79
N LEU A 332 9.86 23.67 23.56
CA LEU A 332 9.62 22.91 22.34
C LEU A 332 8.69 23.76 21.45
N ILE A 333 9.18 24.17 20.27
CA ILE A 333 8.42 25.03 19.34
C ILE A 333 8.28 24.35 17.97
N GLY A 334 7.05 24.25 17.47
CA GLY A 334 6.75 23.70 16.15
C GLY A 334 5.53 22.77 16.08
N PRO A 335 4.93 22.64 14.89
CA PRO A 335 3.66 21.94 14.69
C PRO A 335 3.71 20.42 14.94
N ASN A 336 4.89 19.81 14.82
CA ASN A 336 5.06 18.35 14.90
C ASN A 336 5.47 17.85 16.30
N ILE A 337 5.53 18.71 17.31
CA ILE A 337 6.02 18.32 18.65
C ILE A 337 5.00 17.45 19.38
N GLU A 338 3.74 17.87 19.40
CA GLU A 338 2.68 17.14 20.09
C GLU A 338 2.15 15.99 19.24
N LYS A 339 2.07 16.19 17.92
CA LYS A 339 1.62 15.20 16.95
C LYS A 339 2.55 15.18 15.74
N GLY A 340 3.64 14.45 15.86
CA GLY A 340 4.61 14.28 14.77
C GLY A 340 4.07 13.38 13.65
N GLN A 341 4.43 13.71 12.41
CA GLN A 341 4.22 12.85 11.24
C GLN A 341 5.14 11.62 11.35
N PHE A 342 4.56 10.43 11.44
CA PHE A 342 5.31 9.18 11.63
C PHE A 342 5.28 8.24 10.41
N ILE A 343 4.42 8.52 9.44
CA ILE A 343 4.27 7.73 8.20
C ILE A 343 3.86 8.65 7.05
N GLY A 344 4.16 8.29 5.79
CA GLY A 344 3.61 9.01 4.63
C GLY A 344 2.15 8.63 4.35
N GLY A 345 1.60 9.16 3.26
CA GLY A 345 0.20 8.89 2.86
C GLY A 345 0.03 7.70 1.91
N GLY A 346 -1.21 7.46 1.48
CA GLY A 346 -1.51 6.49 0.42
C GLY A 346 -1.41 5.03 0.88
N SER A 347 -1.07 4.14 -0.07
CA SER A 347 -1.02 2.69 0.11
C SER A 347 0.07 2.22 1.08
N ALA A 348 1.05 3.04 1.44
CA ALA A 348 2.00 2.70 2.51
C ALA A 348 1.38 2.80 3.91
N THR A 349 0.23 3.45 4.07
CA THR A 349 -0.35 3.71 5.40
C THR A 349 -0.78 2.41 6.09
N VAL A 350 -0.42 2.27 7.35
CA VAL A 350 -0.94 1.24 8.27
C VAL A 350 -1.56 1.88 9.51
N LYS A 351 -2.46 1.15 10.18
CA LYS A 351 -2.90 1.50 11.54
C LYS A 351 -1.83 1.05 12.53
N ALA A 352 -0.99 1.96 13.01
CA ALA A 352 0.02 1.61 14.01
C ALA A 352 -0.60 1.07 15.31
N HIS A 353 0.09 0.16 16.02
CA HIS A 353 -0.35 -0.29 17.36
C HIS A 353 -0.46 0.89 18.33
N TYR A 354 0.55 1.75 18.32
CA TYR A 354 0.60 3.02 19.02
C TYR A 354 1.66 3.91 18.37
N VAL A 355 1.70 5.18 18.74
CA VAL A 355 2.71 6.15 18.27
C VAL A 355 3.20 6.93 19.49
N ILE A 356 4.52 7.06 19.64
CA ILE A 356 5.12 7.95 20.62
C ILE A 356 5.51 9.24 19.90
N HIS A 357 4.90 10.36 20.29
CA HIS A 357 5.19 11.66 19.68
C HIS A 357 6.39 12.35 20.34
N PRO A 358 7.04 13.31 19.65
CA PRO A 358 8.30 13.91 20.13
C PRO A 358 8.25 14.48 21.55
N LYS A 359 7.16 15.16 21.92
CA LYS A 359 6.96 15.69 23.28
C LYS A 359 7.01 14.59 24.34
N ASP A 360 6.28 13.51 24.11
CA ASP A 360 6.18 12.40 25.06
C ASP A 360 7.51 11.64 25.14
N ALA A 361 8.18 11.41 24.00
CA ALA A 361 9.50 10.81 23.95
C ALA A 361 10.56 11.65 24.70
N LEU A 362 10.55 12.98 24.52
CA LEU A 362 11.45 13.87 25.24
C LEU A 362 11.15 13.91 26.73
N LYS A 363 9.87 13.90 27.12
CA LYS A 363 9.47 13.83 28.53
C LYS A 363 9.98 12.54 29.18
N GLU A 364 9.79 11.40 28.52
CA GLU A 364 10.29 10.10 28.98
C GLU A 364 11.83 10.12 29.14
N TYR A 365 12.55 10.66 28.15
CA TYR A 365 14.01 10.73 28.17
C TYR A 365 14.58 11.67 29.24
N LEU A 366 14.00 12.88 29.37
CA LEU A 366 14.47 13.91 30.31
C LEU A 366 13.96 13.67 31.74
N GLY A 367 12.85 12.95 31.92
CA GLY A 367 12.22 12.70 33.21
C GLY A 367 11.52 13.95 33.77
N ASP A 368 10.84 13.78 34.90
CA ASP A 368 9.95 14.81 35.47
C ASP A 368 10.68 16.03 36.09
N GLY A 369 12.02 15.97 36.21
CA GLY A 369 12.83 17.08 36.73
C GLY A 369 13.07 18.22 35.73
N VAL A 370 12.66 18.06 34.47
CA VAL A 370 12.82 19.07 33.41
C VAL A 370 11.46 19.62 33.00
N GLU A 371 11.28 20.94 33.11
CA GLU A 371 10.06 21.60 32.67
C GLU A 371 10.02 21.71 31.14
N LEU A 372 9.04 21.07 30.49
CA LEU A 372 8.79 21.20 29.06
C LEU A 372 7.66 22.20 28.79
N LYS A 373 7.97 23.30 28.11
CA LYS A 373 6.97 24.23 27.57
C LYS A 373 6.80 24.01 26.08
N CYS A 374 5.56 23.88 25.62
CA CYS A 374 5.26 23.68 24.21
C CYS A 374 4.58 24.91 23.61
N SER A 375 4.90 25.22 22.36
CA SER A 375 4.15 26.16 21.53
C SER A 375 4.08 25.62 20.11
N GLU A 376 2.90 25.65 19.50
CA GLU A 376 2.72 25.18 18.11
C GLU A 376 3.55 26.03 17.13
N GLY A 377 3.65 27.34 17.38
CA GLY A 377 4.39 28.29 16.56
C GLY A 377 3.67 28.63 15.25
N CYS A 378 3.38 27.64 14.41
CA CYS A 378 2.68 27.80 13.14
C CYS A 378 1.83 26.58 12.78
N HIS A 379 0.87 26.75 11.88
CA HIS A 379 0.08 25.65 11.32
C HIS A 379 0.68 25.18 9.98
N ILE A 380 0.60 23.87 9.72
CA ILE A 380 1.09 23.23 8.47
C ILE A 380 0.01 22.36 7.80
N TYR A 381 -1.24 22.62 8.14
CA TYR A 381 -2.37 21.85 7.64
C TYR A 381 -2.51 22.02 6.12
N LYS A 382 -2.41 20.90 5.38
CA LYS A 382 -2.86 20.88 3.97
C LYS A 382 -4.38 20.99 3.88
N TYR A 383 -5.06 20.35 4.82
CA TYR A 383 -6.51 20.35 5.04
C TYR A 383 -6.76 20.61 6.51
N LEU A 384 -7.84 21.31 6.84
CA LEU A 384 -8.15 21.62 8.23
C LEU A 384 -8.30 20.32 9.06
N PRO A 385 -7.85 20.32 10.33
CA PRO A 385 -8.02 19.18 11.21
C PRO A 385 -9.48 18.72 11.29
N SER A 386 -9.70 17.42 11.44
CA SER A 386 -11.05 16.89 11.64
C SER A 386 -11.69 17.51 12.88
N ILE A 387 -12.97 17.86 12.75
CA ILE A 387 -13.76 18.37 13.87
C ILE A 387 -13.75 17.32 14.98
N ASP A 388 -13.51 17.76 16.22
CA ASP A 388 -13.60 16.90 17.39
C ASP A 388 -15.03 16.36 17.52
N LYS A 389 -15.19 15.06 17.31
CA LYS A 389 -16.50 14.38 17.36
C LYS A 389 -17.25 14.59 18.69
N ARG A 390 -16.55 14.92 19.77
CA ARG A 390 -17.17 15.22 21.07
C ARG A 390 -17.96 16.54 21.05
N LYS A 391 -17.67 17.40 20.07
CA LYS A 391 -18.33 18.70 19.85
C LYS A 391 -19.51 18.62 18.89
N LEU A 392 -19.75 17.46 18.29
CA LEU A 392 -20.81 17.22 17.32
C LEU A 392 -21.95 16.43 17.96
N LYS A 393 -23.18 16.86 17.69
CA LYS A 393 -24.39 16.20 18.19
C LYS A 393 -25.42 16.05 17.07
N ASP A 394 -25.87 14.84 16.86
CA ASP A 394 -26.97 14.49 15.96
C ASP A 394 -28.24 15.27 16.37
N PRO A 395 -28.86 16.06 15.48
CA PRO A 395 -30.00 16.89 15.82
C PRO A 395 -31.30 16.10 16.03
N VAL A 396 -31.40 14.86 15.57
CA VAL A 396 -32.60 14.02 15.65
C VAL A 396 -32.62 13.22 16.95
N ASN A 397 -31.54 12.50 17.23
CA ASN A 397 -31.48 11.58 18.38
C ASN A 397 -30.56 12.05 19.51
N GLY A 398 -29.80 13.13 19.30
CA GLY A 398 -28.92 13.72 20.31
C GLY A 398 -27.64 12.94 20.59
N THR A 399 -27.32 11.89 19.82
CA THR A 399 -26.07 11.14 19.97
C THR A 399 -24.89 11.89 19.35
N GLN A 400 -23.65 11.44 19.60
CA GLN A 400 -22.47 12.11 19.02
C GLN A 400 -22.40 11.88 17.51
N GLY A 401 -22.11 12.94 16.76
CA GLY A 401 -21.81 12.86 15.32
C GLY A 401 -22.78 13.63 14.42
N PHE A 402 -22.89 13.17 13.18
CA PHE A 402 -23.77 13.68 12.14
C PHE A 402 -24.96 12.75 11.96
N GLN A 403 -26.16 13.32 11.85
CA GLN A 403 -27.28 12.66 11.20
C GLN A 403 -26.99 12.63 9.69
N VAL A 404 -26.97 11.44 9.12
CA VAL A 404 -26.68 11.23 7.69
C VAL A 404 -27.88 10.60 7.03
N GLU A 405 -28.36 11.22 5.96
CA GLU A 405 -29.58 10.83 5.25
C GLU A 405 -29.29 10.71 3.75
N PHE A 406 -29.64 9.57 3.17
CA PHE A 406 -29.54 9.29 1.74
C PHE A 406 -30.89 9.51 1.08
N PHE A 407 -30.91 10.27 0.00
CA PHE A 407 -32.11 10.60 -0.77
C PHE A 407 -32.02 10.01 -2.17
N GLU A 408 -33.15 9.51 -2.66
CA GLU A 408 -33.32 9.22 -4.08
C GLU A 408 -33.23 10.52 -4.90
N GLY A 409 -32.52 10.50 -6.02
CA GLY A 409 -32.29 11.71 -6.83
C GLY A 409 -31.10 12.55 -6.34
N ASP A 410 -30.70 13.52 -7.14
CA ASP A 410 -29.50 14.35 -6.97
C ASP A 410 -29.75 15.69 -6.26
N ASP A 411 -30.99 15.99 -5.86
CA ASP A 411 -31.42 17.32 -5.38
C ASP A 411 -31.94 17.34 -3.93
N LEU A 412 -31.80 16.24 -3.18
CA LEU A 412 -32.40 16.01 -1.84
C LEU A 412 -33.94 16.09 -1.80
N GLY A 413 -34.62 16.15 -2.95
CA GLY A 413 -36.07 16.26 -3.06
C GLY A 413 -36.79 14.91 -3.05
N GLY A 414 -36.09 13.82 -3.38
CA GLY A 414 -36.65 12.48 -3.39
C GLY A 414 -36.82 11.87 -2.00
N LYS A 415 -37.23 10.60 -1.97
CA LYS A 415 -37.51 9.89 -0.72
C LYS A 415 -36.20 9.58 0.02
N VAL A 416 -36.23 9.67 1.35
CA VAL A 416 -35.14 9.16 2.21
C VAL A 416 -35.07 7.64 2.08
N LEU A 417 -33.95 7.14 1.57
CA LEU A 417 -33.65 5.73 1.36
C LEU A 417 -33.04 5.08 2.61
N LYS A 418 -32.16 5.80 3.31
CA LYS A 418 -31.47 5.36 4.51
C LYS A 418 -31.14 6.56 5.39
N SER A 419 -31.20 6.36 6.70
CA SER A 419 -30.84 7.35 7.71
C SER A 419 -30.04 6.68 8.82
N GLU A 420 -28.91 7.27 9.22
CA GLU A 420 -28.04 6.75 10.29
C GLU A 420 -27.20 7.87 10.93
N THR A 421 -26.76 7.66 12.18
CA THR A 421 -25.79 8.56 12.81
C THR A 421 -24.37 8.09 12.53
N LEU A 422 -23.52 8.96 11.98
CA LEU A 422 -22.11 8.68 11.75
C LEU A 422 -21.19 9.60 12.55
N THR A 423 -20.09 9.04 13.02
CA THR A 423 -19.03 9.79 13.73
C THR A 423 -17.77 9.87 12.89
N GLY A 424 -17.10 11.03 12.92
CA GLY A 424 -15.86 11.27 12.18
C GLY A 424 -15.93 12.51 11.30
N GLY A 425 -14.91 12.68 10.45
CA GLY A 425 -14.81 13.80 9.50
C GLY A 425 -14.40 13.36 8.09
N LYS A 426 -14.47 12.06 7.78
CA LYS A 426 -14.19 11.49 6.46
C LYS A 426 -15.21 10.39 6.18
N PHE A 427 -15.92 10.52 5.07
CA PHE A 427 -17.06 9.67 4.74
C PHE A 427 -16.92 9.18 3.30
N TRP A 428 -16.67 7.89 3.09
CA TRP A 428 -16.54 7.27 1.76
C TRP A 428 -17.83 6.53 1.38
N ALA A 429 -18.59 7.05 0.41
CA ALA A 429 -19.87 6.46 0.01
C ALA A 429 -19.71 5.12 -0.74
N LEU A 430 -18.72 5.01 -1.62
CA LEU A 430 -18.53 3.87 -2.55
C LEU A 430 -17.67 2.71 -2.01
N SER A 431 -17.09 2.87 -0.82
CA SER A 431 -16.30 1.80 -0.16
C SER A 431 -16.55 1.77 1.36
N GLY A 432 -17.58 2.47 1.83
CA GLY A 432 -17.90 2.65 3.24
C GLY A 432 -19.41 2.75 3.50
N PHE A 433 -19.83 3.78 4.23
CA PHE A 433 -21.16 3.88 4.85
C PHE A 433 -22.37 3.91 3.88
N GLY A 434 -22.14 4.08 2.57
CA GLY A 434 -23.18 4.17 1.54
C GLY A 434 -23.25 3.01 0.55
N VAL A 435 -22.36 2.01 0.62
CA VAL A 435 -22.18 1.00 -0.45
C VAL A 435 -23.49 0.27 -0.75
N GLY A 436 -24.20 -0.23 0.27
CA GLY A 436 -25.43 -0.99 0.07
C GLY A 436 -26.62 -0.18 -0.45
N VAL A 437 -26.52 1.15 -0.47
CA VAL A 437 -27.52 2.04 -1.08
C VAL A 437 -27.04 2.45 -2.49
N ALA A 438 -25.80 2.94 -2.60
CA ALA A 438 -25.22 3.38 -3.86
C ALA A 438 -25.12 2.26 -4.90
N SER A 439 -24.87 1.00 -4.48
CA SER A 439 -24.77 -0.14 -5.39
C SER A 439 -26.11 -0.56 -6.03
N LYS A 440 -27.23 0.06 -5.65
CA LYS A 440 -28.57 -0.26 -6.18
C LYS A 440 -28.96 0.62 -7.37
N PHE A 441 -28.14 1.59 -7.75
CA PHE A 441 -28.44 2.58 -8.79
C PHE A 441 -27.29 2.68 -9.80
N GLU A 442 -27.59 2.58 -11.10
CA GLU A 442 -26.62 2.82 -12.19
C GLU A 442 -27.19 3.79 -13.25
N PRO A 443 -26.56 4.97 -13.46
CA PRO A 443 -25.60 5.62 -12.57
C PRO A 443 -26.29 6.04 -11.25
N PRO A 444 -25.55 6.19 -10.14
CA PRO A 444 -26.15 6.55 -8.86
C PRO A 444 -26.69 7.99 -8.88
N SER A 445 -27.99 8.14 -9.12
CA SER A 445 -28.73 9.38 -8.88
C SER A 445 -29.15 9.42 -7.42
N LEU A 446 -28.22 9.88 -6.57
CA LEU A 446 -28.33 9.87 -5.12
C LEU A 446 -27.72 11.14 -4.54
N SER A 447 -28.36 11.69 -3.53
CA SER A 447 -27.87 12.84 -2.76
C SER A 447 -27.83 12.51 -1.28
N VAL A 448 -26.92 13.15 -0.53
CA VAL A 448 -26.67 12.85 0.88
C VAL A 448 -26.65 14.13 1.69
N ARG A 449 -27.39 14.17 2.80
CA ARG A 449 -27.38 15.27 3.77
C ARG A 449 -26.65 14.87 5.04
N PHE A 450 -25.78 15.75 5.52
CA PHE A 450 -25.10 15.65 6.82
C PHE A 450 -25.56 16.80 7.71
N SER A 451 -26.12 16.48 8.88
CA SER A 451 -26.65 17.47 9.83
C SER A 451 -26.06 17.26 11.23
N SER A 452 -25.58 18.31 11.89
CA SER A 452 -25.07 18.25 13.27
C SER A 452 -25.15 19.60 13.97
N TYR A 453 -25.31 19.59 15.29
CA TYR A 453 -25.02 20.75 16.14
C TYR A 453 -23.55 20.74 16.55
N PHE A 454 -22.85 21.86 16.33
CA PHE A 454 -21.48 22.07 16.78
C PHE A 454 -21.42 22.96 18.03
N ARG A 455 -20.72 22.51 19.07
CA ARG A 455 -20.50 23.30 20.30
C ARG A 455 -19.02 23.70 20.45
N PRO A 456 -18.66 24.97 20.25
CA PRO A 456 -17.30 25.45 20.46
C PRO A 456 -16.92 25.51 21.95
N ASP A 457 -15.63 25.38 22.26
CA ASP A 457 -15.11 25.52 23.63
C ASP A 457 -14.83 26.99 24.00
N ILE A 458 -14.47 27.78 22.99
CA ILE A 458 -14.09 29.19 23.14
C ILE A 458 -14.84 30.06 22.13
N SER A 459 -15.16 31.28 22.50
CA SER A 459 -15.68 32.28 21.56
C SER A 459 -14.57 32.73 20.60
N GLY A 460 -14.91 32.97 19.33
CA GLY A 460 -13.96 33.44 18.34
C GLY A 460 -14.34 33.06 16.92
N GLU A 461 -13.41 33.28 16.00
CA GLU A 461 -13.54 32.86 14.61
C GLU A 461 -13.21 31.37 14.45
N TYR A 462 -14.01 30.67 13.65
CA TYR A 462 -13.83 29.26 13.33
C TYR A 462 -13.82 29.08 11.81
N LEU A 463 -12.82 28.37 11.31
CA LEU A 463 -12.74 27.97 9.91
C LEU A 463 -13.27 26.55 9.75
N PHE A 464 -14.14 26.35 8.76
CA PHE A 464 -14.69 25.06 8.37
C PHE A 464 -14.28 24.76 6.93
N GLU A 465 -13.99 23.49 6.65
CA GLU A 465 -13.63 23.00 5.31
C GLU A 465 -14.50 21.78 4.98
N LEU A 466 -14.98 21.73 3.73
CA LEU A 466 -15.64 20.57 3.16
C LEU A 466 -14.90 20.19 1.88
N ILE A 467 -14.51 18.92 1.78
CA ILE A 467 -13.93 18.33 0.57
C ILE A 467 -14.85 17.18 0.17
N SER A 468 -15.36 17.23 -1.05
CA SER A 468 -16.21 16.19 -1.63
C SER A 468 -15.64 15.72 -2.96
N ILE A 469 -15.89 14.45 -3.26
CA ILE A 469 -15.74 13.84 -4.58
C ILE A 469 -17.07 13.13 -4.80
N GLY A 470 -17.86 13.60 -5.77
CA GLY A 470 -19.23 13.16 -5.99
C GLY A 470 -19.74 13.63 -7.33
#